data_AF-A0A3D0F304-F1
#
_entry.id   AF-A0A3D0F304-F1
#
_cell.length_a   1.000
_cell.length_b   1.000
_cell.length_c   1.000
_cell.angle_alpha   90.00
_cell.angle_beta   90.00
_cell.angle_gamma   90.00
#
_symmetry.space_group_name_H-M   'P 1'
#
loop_
_entity.id
_entity.type
_entity.pdbx_description
1 polymer ?
#
loop_
_entity_poly.entity_id
_entity_poly.type
_entity_poly.pdbx_seq_one_letter_code
_entity_poly.pdbx_strand_id
1 'polypeptide(L)'
;MVKRALIPIIFILSLSVAFSQELPKREFRGAWIHTVGNQQFKTMTTDSIKEMFRKTLDNFEKAGVNAVIFQVRPQADAFYISEIEPWSRFIAGEQGKAPNPIWDPLEFMIQESHARGMELHAWCNPYRVTSNESEQLHPDHLYFKNPSIFKRYGKQLYFDPGEPQAIEHTVKVITDLVSRYDLDAVHFDDYFYPYPIQFEEFHDDASFVKYAKNQGFEYWQKGDWRRNNVTTLIKALNDTIKAIKPWVRFGISPFGIHRNLKDTPDSSGSKTNGLSNYDQLYADVPLWVKNGWIDYNVPQIYWKIGHPAADYKTLIEWWSNSNFGGQLYIGQNISTFTEADLDNPSKTQFEAKMKMVRELPNVHGNVWWPGWSLNRNPDGFTDSLTMKYQRYPALIPEYRNLDTIPPLPVSKLEFKRGKLTWIHPKSGDPMQSARFFAVYRFPEGVTPNICDSKYLVKISDKPEYITFNEGNSKKRYIYIVTAIDRCWNESAPSKYLPIKH
;
A
#
# COMPACT_ATOMS: atom_id res chain seq x y z
N MET A 1 -10.49 11.39 81.21
CA MET A 1 -10.75 10.59 79.98
C MET A 1 -11.68 11.44 79.13
N VAL A 2 -11.39 11.91 77.92
CA VAL A 2 -10.87 11.25 76.72
C VAL A 2 -10.07 12.28 75.91
N LYS A 3 -8.83 11.96 75.49
CA LYS A 3 -8.04 12.79 74.56
C LYS A 3 -8.36 12.36 73.11
N ARG A 4 -8.80 13.30 72.27
CA ARG A 4 -8.97 13.10 70.83
C ARG A 4 -7.60 13.20 70.13
N ALA A 5 -7.22 12.16 69.39
CA ALA A 5 -6.05 12.18 68.50
C ALA A 5 -6.53 12.46 67.07
N LEU A 6 -5.93 13.44 66.41
CA LEU A 6 -6.09 13.72 64.98
C LEU A 6 -5.12 12.84 64.20
N ILE A 7 -5.63 12.10 63.20
CA ILE A 7 -4.83 11.36 62.22
C ILE A 7 -4.76 12.20 60.94
N PRO A 8 -3.57 12.48 60.37
CA PRO A 8 -3.47 13.15 59.08
C PRO A 8 -3.65 12.14 57.95
N ILE A 9 -4.58 12.43 57.03
CA ILE A 9 -4.77 11.69 55.79
C ILE A 9 -3.73 12.19 54.77
N ILE A 10 -2.79 11.33 54.39
CA ILE A 10 -1.82 11.59 53.32
C ILE A 10 -2.52 11.31 51.99
N PHE A 11 -2.79 12.37 51.23
CA PHE A 11 -3.21 12.27 49.83
C PHE A 11 -2.00 11.89 48.97
N ILE A 12 -1.97 10.66 48.45
CA ILE A 12 -1.03 10.27 47.40
C ILE A 12 -1.61 10.79 46.08
N LEU A 13 -1.04 11.89 45.56
CA LEU A 13 -1.29 12.33 44.19
C LEU A 13 -0.61 11.34 43.24
N SER A 14 -1.39 10.46 42.61
CA SER A 14 -0.96 9.72 41.44
C SER A 14 -0.76 10.69 40.28
N LEU A 15 0.49 11.09 40.03
CA LEU A 15 0.90 11.79 38.81
C LEU A 15 0.71 10.86 37.62
N SER A 16 -0.44 10.99 36.94
CA SER A 16 -0.64 10.46 35.61
C SER A 16 0.31 11.20 34.66
N VAL A 17 1.50 10.66 34.43
CA VAL A 17 2.35 11.11 33.34
C VAL A 17 1.60 10.75 32.06
N ALA A 18 0.94 11.75 31.46
CA ALA A 18 0.44 11.64 30.11
C ALA A 18 1.67 11.46 29.21
N PHE A 19 2.03 10.20 28.91
CA PHE A 19 2.94 9.91 27.82
C PHE A 19 2.28 10.46 26.56
N SER A 20 2.77 11.62 26.10
CA SER A 20 2.51 12.07 24.74
C SER A 20 2.94 10.92 23.84
N GLN A 21 2.02 10.29 23.13
CA GLN A 21 2.33 9.19 22.23
C GLN A 21 3.36 9.68 21.21
N GLU A 22 4.61 9.21 21.31
CA GLU A 22 5.61 9.46 20.29
C GLU A 22 5.14 8.78 18.99
N LEU A 23 5.18 9.53 17.88
CA LEU A 23 4.81 8.96 16.59
C LEU A 23 5.91 8.00 16.13
N PRO A 24 5.57 6.86 15.53
CA PRO A 24 6.57 5.88 15.13
C PRO A 24 7.46 6.43 14.01
N LYS A 25 8.76 6.19 14.12
CA LYS A 25 9.72 6.46 13.03
C LYS A 25 9.42 5.64 11.78
N ARG A 26 8.97 4.40 11.93
CA ARG A 26 8.63 3.50 10.84
C ARG A 26 7.16 3.14 10.89
N GLU A 27 6.43 3.46 9.82
CA GLU A 27 5.00 3.14 9.68
C GLU A 27 4.67 3.21 8.19
N PHE A 28 4.09 2.16 7.62
CA PHE A 28 3.61 2.21 6.24
C PHE A 28 2.33 3.03 6.18
N ARG A 29 2.29 4.03 5.29
CA ARG A 29 1.19 4.97 5.17
C ARG A 29 0.84 5.09 3.70
N GLY A 30 0.03 4.14 3.23
CA GLY A 30 -0.36 4.04 1.84
C GLY A 30 -1.64 4.80 1.51
N ALA A 31 -1.84 5.14 0.24
CA ALA A 31 -3.12 5.62 -0.28
C ALA A 31 -3.38 5.10 -1.70
N TRP A 32 -4.58 4.56 -1.93
CA TRP A 32 -4.97 4.04 -3.25
C TRP A 32 -5.51 5.14 -4.15
N ILE A 33 -4.96 5.22 -5.36
CA ILE A 33 -5.46 6.05 -6.46
C ILE A 33 -6.03 5.11 -7.52
N HIS A 34 -7.36 4.91 -7.48
CA HIS A 34 -8.07 4.14 -8.50
C HIS A 34 -8.28 4.97 -9.77
N THR A 35 -8.13 4.32 -10.92
CA THR A 35 -8.42 4.86 -12.26
C THR A 35 -9.71 4.27 -12.83
N VAL A 36 -10.07 3.05 -12.43
CA VAL A 36 -11.34 2.40 -12.78
C VAL A 36 -12.53 3.26 -12.37
N GLY A 37 -13.49 3.41 -13.28
CA GLY A 37 -14.70 4.20 -13.05
C GLY A 37 -14.49 5.72 -13.02
N ASN A 38 -13.24 6.22 -13.00
CA ASN A 38 -12.98 7.65 -12.97
C ASN A 38 -13.33 8.29 -14.33
N GLN A 39 -14.38 9.10 -14.34
CA GLN A 39 -14.85 9.78 -15.54
C GLN A 39 -14.19 11.15 -15.76
N GLN A 40 -13.53 11.72 -14.75
CA GLN A 40 -13.01 13.08 -14.80
C GLN A 40 -11.91 13.22 -15.86
N PHE A 41 -11.03 12.22 -15.97
CA PHE A 41 -9.92 12.25 -16.91
C PHE A 41 -10.37 12.39 -18.37
N LYS A 42 -11.53 11.81 -18.73
CA LYS A 42 -12.05 11.80 -20.11
C LYS A 42 -12.27 13.19 -20.69
N THR A 43 -12.55 14.17 -19.84
CA THR A 43 -12.86 15.56 -20.25
C THR A 43 -11.70 16.52 -19.97
N MET A 44 -10.58 16.04 -19.44
CA MET A 44 -9.45 16.87 -19.03
C MET A 44 -8.33 16.84 -20.07
N THR A 45 -7.61 17.95 -20.19
CA THR A 45 -6.36 17.99 -20.96
C THR A 45 -5.26 17.24 -20.20
N THR A 46 -4.24 16.75 -20.93
CA THR A 46 -3.05 16.12 -20.34
C THR A 46 -2.45 16.96 -19.21
N ASP A 47 -2.29 18.28 -19.40
CA ASP A 47 -1.71 19.16 -18.38
C ASP A 47 -2.62 19.29 -17.15
N SER A 48 -3.94 19.31 -17.34
CA SER A 48 -4.90 19.34 -16.23
C SER A 48 -4.83 18.07 -15.39
N ILE A 49 -4.67 16.90 -16.03
CA ILE A 49 -4.52 15.61 -15.34
C ILE A 49 -3.21 15.59 -14.54
N LYS A 50 -2.09 16.00 -15.16
CA LYS A 50 -0.79 16.11 -14.48
C LYS A 50 -0.87 17.04 -13.26
N GLU A 51 -1.50 18.19 -13.40
CA GLU A 51 -1.65 19.15 -12.30
C GLU A 51 -2.55 18.61 -11.17
N MET A 52 -3.63 17.91 -11.50
CA MET A 52 -4.46 17.24 -10.51
C MET A 52 -3.67 16.16 -9.74
N PHE A 53 -2.83 15.38 -10.43
CA PHE A 53 -1.97 14.40 -9.78
C PHE A 53 -0.94 15.07 -8.87
N ARG A 54 -0.26 16.15 -9.30
CA ARG A 54 0.66 16.91 -8.42
C ARG A 54 -0.01 17.39 -7.15
N LYS A 55 -1.19 18.03 -7.28
CA LYS A 55 -1.97 18.50 -6.14
C LYS A 55 -2.38 17.35 -5.20
N THR A 56 -2.74 16.20 -5.77
CA THR A 56 -3.07 15.01 -4.99
C THR A 56 -1.87 14.51 -4.21
N LEU A 57 -0.70 14.44 -4.85
CA LEU A 57 0.54 14.00 -4.22
C LEU A 57 1.04 15.00 -3.15
N ASP A 58 0.86 16.31 -3.36
CA ASP A 58 1.14 17.34 -2.34
C ASP A 58 0.24 17.17 -1.11
N ASN A 59 -1.05 16.84 -1.31
CA ASN A 59 -1.97 16.58 -0.21
C ASN A 59 -1.65 15.27 0.51
N PHE A 60 -1.18 14.25 -0.22
CA PHE A 60 -0.74 12.99 0.35
C PHE A 60 0.52 13.21 1.22
N GLU A 61 1.51 13.95 0.74
CA GLU A 61 2.70 14.32 1.53
C GLU A 61 2.30 15.05 2.82
N LYS A 62 1.38 16.03 2.74
CA LYS A 62 0.85 16.75 3.92
C LYS A 62 0.12 15.83 4.89
N ALA A 63 -0.64 14.87 4.39
CA ALA A 63 -1.33 13.86 5.18
C ALA A 63 -0.36 12.81 5.79
N GLY A 64 0.93 12.86 5.43
CA GLY A 64 1.95 11.95 5.92
C GLY A 64 2.01 10.61 5.18
N VAL A 65 1.38 10.49 4.00
CA VAL A 65 1.48 9.31 3.11
C VAL A 65 2.92 9.15 2.64
N ASN A 66 3.43 7.91 2.63
CA ASN A 66 4.76 7.55 2.15
C ASN A 66 4.75 6.49 1.03
N ALA A 67 3.58 5.98 0.64
CA ALA A 67 3.42 5.09 -0.51
C ALA A 67 2.13 5.39 -1.28
N VAL A 68 2.26 5.52 -2.60
CA VAL A 68 1.14 5.72 -3.52
C VAL A 68 0.87 4.42 -4.25
N ILE A 69 -0.35 3.91 -4.12
CA ILE A 69 -0.77 2.69 -4.81
C ILE A 69 -1.65 3.09 -6.00
N PHE A 70 -1.05 3.17 -7.18
CA PHE A 70 -1.67 3.75 -8.37
C PHE A 70 -2.17 2.69 -9.34
N GLN A 71 -3.46 2.71 -9.68
CA GLN A 71 -4.06 1.71 -10.56
C GLN A 71 -3.64 1.90 -12.02
N VAL A 72 -2.68 1.11 -12.48
CA VAL A 72 -2.12 1.17 -13.84
C VAL A 72 -2.77 0.19 -14.80
N ARG A 73 -3.37 -0.89 -14.29
CA ARG A 73 -4.08 -1.91 -15.09
C ARG A 73 -5.46 -2.19 -14.51
N PRO A 74 -6.49 -1.37 -14.79
CA PRO A 74 -7.81 -1.53 -14.19
C PRO A 74 -8.65 -2.69 -14.79
N GLN A 75 -8.56 -2.94 -16.10
CA GLN A 75 -9.36 -3.97 -16.77
C GLN A 75 -8.73 -4.49 -18.09
N ALA A 76 -7.58 -5.18 -17.98
CA ALA A 76 -6.81 -5.68 -19.14
C ALA A 76 -6.47 -4.56 -20.16
N ASP A 77 -6.25 -3.36 -19.64
CA ASP A 77 -5.90 -2.15 -20.35
C ASP A 77 -4.85 -1.36 -19.57
N ALA A 78 -4.16 -0.45 -20.25
CA ALA A 78 -2.98 0.21 -19.72
C ALA A 78 -3.23 1.71 -19.45
N PHE A 79 -2.97 2.13 -18.21
CA PHE A 79 -2.84 3.54 -17.82
C PHE A 79 -1.37 4.01 -17.92
N TYR A 80 -0.67 3.50 -18.92
CA TYR A 80 0.75 3.69 -19.24
C TYR A 80 0.99 3.34 -20.71
N ILE A 81 2.16 3.70 -21.26
CA ILE A 81 2.49 3.34 -22.65
C ILE A 81 2.79 1.84 -22.70
N SER A 82 2.01 1.09 -23.48
CA SER A 82 2.09 -0.37 -23.57
C SER A 82 1.99 -0.84 -25.03
N GLU A 83 2.79 -1.83 -25.38
CA GLU A 83 2.72 -2.58 -26.65
C GLU A 83 1.94 -3.91 -26.51
N ILE A 84 1.52 -4.27 -25.28
CA ILE A 84 0.88 -5.56 -24.97
C ILE A 84 -0.63 -5.39 -24.82
N GLU A 85 -1.05 -4.45 -23.99
CA GLU A 85 -2.45 -4.11 -23.72
C GLU A 85 -2.80 -2.71 -24.26
N PRO A 86 -4.06 -2.50 -24.71
CA PRO A 86 -4.49 -1.22 -25.25
C PRO A 86 -4.58 -0.15 -24.17
N TRP A 87 -4.53 1.12 -24.55
CA TRP A 87 -4.78 2.25 -23.64
C TRP A 87 -6.10 2.09 -22.89
N SER A 88 -6.10 2.50 -21.63
CA SER A 88 -7.29 2.40 -20.79
C SER A 88 -8.39 3.35 -21.23
N ARG A 89 -9.62 2.85 -21.27
CA ARG A 89 -10.81 3.70 -21.55
C ARG A 89 -11.00 4.82 -20.53
N PHE A 90 -10.42 4.67 -19.33
CA PHE A 90 -10.56 5.67 -18.27
C PHE A 90 -9.70 6.90 -18.49
N ILE A 91 -8.68 6.87 -19.36
CA ILE A 91 -7.86 8.07 -19.63
C ILE A 91 -8.44 8.93 -20.76
N ALA A 92 -8.87 8.30 -21.86
CA ALA A 92 -9.26 9.00 -23.08
C ALA A 92 -10.73 8.77 -23.51
N GLY A 93 -11.51 8.05 -22.71
CA GLY A 93 -12.93 7.78 -22.94
C GLY A 93 -13.22 6.46 -23.67
N GLU A 94 -12.26 5.94 -24.42
CA GLU A 94 -12.38 4.76 -25.27
C GLU A 94 -11.13 3.87 -25.13
N GLN A 95 -11.29 2.54 -25.11
CA GLN A 95 -10.16 1.63 -24.98
C GLN A 95 -9.31 1.64 -26.26
N GLY A 96 -7.99 1.69 -26.13
CA GLY A 96 -7.04 1.80 -27.24
C GLY A 96 -6.76 3.23 -27.69
N LYS A 97 -7.58 4.20 -27.29
CA LYS A 97 -7.35 5.62 -27.57
C LYS A 97 -6.32 6.20 -26.61
N ALA A 98 -5.21 6.70 -27.15
CA ALA A 98 -4.18 7.38 -26.36
C ALA A 98 -4.66 8.78 -25.89
N PRO A 99 -4.13 9.30 -24.76
CA PRO A 99 -4.30 10.70 -24.40
C PRO A 99 -3.65 11.63 -25.45
N ASN A 100 -4.13 12.87 -25.57
CA ASN A 100 -3.60 13.86 -26.52
C ASN A 100 -3.27 15.20 -25.82
N PRO A 101 -2.01 15.69 -25.89
CA PRO A 101 -0.83 15.01 -26.43
C PRO A 101 -0.50 13.73 -25.65
N ILE A 102 0.15 12.77 -26.33
CA ILE A 102 0.58 11.52 -25.72
C ILE A 102 1.57 11.80 -24.59
N TRP A 103 1.41 11.09 -23.49
CA TRP A 103 2.30 11.08 -22.34
C TRP A 103 2.16 9.74 -21.61
N ASP A 104 3.12 9.42 -20.74
CA ASP A 104 3.07 8.22 -19.90
C ASP A 104 2.62 8.58 -18.46
N PRO A 105 1.40 8.20 -18.05
CA PRO A 105 0.92 8.47 -16.70
C PRO A 105 1.66 7.74 -15.60
N LEU A 106 2.12 6.51 -15.85
CA LEU A 106 2.85 5.74 -14.85
C LEU A 106 4.21 6.37 -14.59
N GLU A 107 4.99 6.65 -15.64
CA GLU A 107 6.30 7.30 -15.49
C GLU A 107 6.18 8.65 -14.76
N PHE A 108 5.16 9.45 -15.10
CA PHE A 108 4.90 10.71 -14.42
C PHE A 108 4.59 10.51 -12.92
N MET A 109 3.75 9.53 -12.58
CA MET A 109 3.41 9.24 -11.19
C MET A 109 4.60 8.72 -10.38
N ILE A 110 5.50 7.94 -11.00
CA ILE A 110 6.77 7.50 -10.36
C ILE A 110 7.60 8.72 -9.98
N GLN A 111 7.90 9.57 -10.98
CA GLN A 111 8.76 10.73 -10.79
C GLN A 111 8.21 11.70 -9.74
N GLU A 112 6.92 12.01 -9.79
CA GLU A 112 6.28 12.95 -8.86
C GLU A 112 6.12 12.37 -7.44
N SER A 113 5.92 11.06 -7.31
CA SER A 113 5.87 10.40 -5.98
C SER A 113 7.26 10.37 -5.35
N HIS A 114 8.28 9.94 -6.09
CA HIS A 114 9.66 9.89 -5.61
C HIS A 114 10.17 11.27 -5.22
N ALA A 115 9.88 12.32 -6.00
CA ALA A 115 10.26 13.70 -5.67
C ALA A 115 9.72 14.20 -4.31
N ARG A 116 8.67 13.55 -3.79
CA ARG A 116 8.08 13.81 -2.47
C ARG A 116 8.51 12.81 -1.39
N GLY A 117 9.46 11.93 -1.71
CA GLY A 117 9.92 10.87 -0.80
C GLY A 117 8.88 9.76 -0.58
N MET A 118 7.93 9.63 -1.51
CA MET A 118 6.92 8.56 -1.49
C MET A 118 7.28 7.48 -2.49
N GLU A 119 6.97 6.23 -2.17
CA GLU A 119 7.05 5.13 -3.11
C GLU A 119 5.90 5.14 -4.13
N LEU A 120 6.11 4.50 -5.27
CA LEU A 120 5.03 4.12 -6.19
C LEU A 120 4.89 2.61 -6.31
N HIS A 121 3.70 2.12 -5.99
CA HIS A 121 3.29 0.73 -6.16
C HIS A 121 2.31 0.63 -7.33
N ALA A 122 2.68 -0.09 -8.38
CA ALA A 122 1.85 -0.27 -9.57
C ALA A 122 0.70 -1.25 -9.28
N TRP A 123 -0.52 -0.73 -9.17
CA TRP A 123 -1.71 -1.54 -8.91
C TRP A 123 -2.33 -2.08 -10.19
N CYS A 124 -2.40 -3.40 -10.27
CA CYS A 124 -2.96 -4.14 -11.39
C CYS A 124 -4.10 -5.05 -10.94
N ASN A 125 -5.17 -5.09 -11.72
CA ASN A 125 -6.16 -6.16 -11.64
C ASN A 125 -5.71 -7.31 -12.54
N PRO A 126 -5.62 -8.56 -12.05
CA PRO A 126 -5.11 -9.68 -12.84
C PRO A 126 -6.07 -10.17 -13.92
N TYR A 127 -7.38 -10.21 -13.64
CA TYR A 127 -8.33 -11.00 -14.44
C TYR A 127 -9.47 -10.20 -15.06
N ARG A 128 -9.82 -9.01 -14.56
CA ARG A 128 -10.94 -8.22 -15.09
C ARG A 128 -10.61 -7.70 -16.50
N VAL A 129 -11.60 -7.78 -17.40
CA VAL A 129 -11.52 -7.27 -18.78
C VAL A 129 -12.60 -6.23 -19.07
N THR A 130 -13.81 -6.43 -18.56
CA THR A 130 -14.88 -5.41 -18.58
C THR A 130 -15.62 -5.34 -17.26
N SER A 131 -16.16 -4.17 -16.96
CA SER A 131 -17.01 -3.87 -15.80
C SER A 131 -18.50 -4.04 -16.10
N ASN A 132 -18.91 -4.02 -17.37
CA ASN A 132 -20.27 -4.29 -17.81
C ASN A 132 -20.31 -4.71 -19.30
N GLU A 133 -21.50 -5.06 -19.79
CA GLU A 133 -21.72 -5.59 -21.15
C GLU A 133 -21.67 -4.53 -22.27
N SER A 134 -21.86 -3.25 -21.93
CA SER A 134 -21.84 -2.15 -22.90
C SER A 134 -20.42 -1.73 -23.28
N GLU A 135 -19.43 -2.10 -22.45
CA GLU A 135 -18.05 -1.76 -22.64
C GLU A 135 -17.43 -2.49 -23.85
N GLN A 136 -17.18 -1.74 -24.91
CA GLN A 136 -16.54 -2.25 -26.11
C GLN A 136 -15.05 -2.48 -25.87
N LEU A 137 -14.52 -3.55 -26.45
CA LEU A 137 -13.09 -3.86 -26.47
C LEU A 137 -12.47 -3.32 -27.75
N HIS A 138 -11.21 -2.88 -27.68
CA HIS A 138 -10.44 -2.51 -28.86
C HIS A 138 -10.36 -3.72 -29.83
N PRO A 139 -10.46 -3.53 -31.17
CA PRO A 139 -10.46 -4.65 -32.13
C PRO A 139 -9.24 -5.58 -32.03
N ASP A 140 -8.08 -5.06 -31.61
CA ASP A 140 -6.85 -5.84 -31.43
C ASP A 140 -6.71 -6.52 -30.07
N HIS A 141 -7.70 -6.37 -29.18
CA HIS A 141 -7.68 -6.95 -27.83
C HIS A 141 -7.56 -8.48 -27.89
N LEU A 142 -6.84 -9.06 -26.92
CA LEU A 142 -6.55 -10.50 -26.88
C LEU A 142 -7.81 -11.38 -26.92
N TYR A 143 -8.92 -10.88 -26.38
CA TYR A 143 -10.25 -11.51 -26.49
C TYR A 143 -10.64 -11.93 -27.91
N PHE A 144 -10.40 -11.08 -28.92
CA PHE A 144 -10.76 -11.40 -30.30
C PHE A 144 -9.79 -12.38 -30.96
N LYS A 145 -8.55 -12.46 -30.47
CA LYS A 145 -7.51 -13.36 -30.98
C LYS A 145 -7.59 -14.74 -30.33
N ASN A 146 -8.01 -14.82 -29.08
CA ASN A 146 -8.13 -16.05 -28.32
C ASN A 146 -9.33 -15.99 -27.36
N PRO A 147 -10.58 -16.10 -27.84
CA PRO A 147 -11.76 -15.96 -26.98
C PRO A 147 -11.89 -17.09 -25.95
N SER A 148 -11.21 -18.23 -26.16
CA SER A 148 -11.32 -19.40 -25.29
C SER A 148 -10.80 -19.20 -23.86
N ILE A 149 -9.88 -18.23 -23.67
CA ILE A 149 -9.27 -17.94 -22.36
C ILE A 149 -10.08 -16.94 -21.52
N PHE A 150 -11.29 -16.61 -21.95
CA PHE A 150 -12.15 -15.62 -21.30
C PHE A 150 -13.49 -16.22 -20.89
N LYS A 151 -14.06 -15.68 -19.80
CA LYS A 151 -15.38 -16.06 -19.28
C LYS A 151 -16.23 -14.85 -19.03
N ARG A 152 -17.49 -14.92 -19.46
CA ARG A 152 -18.52 -13.99 -19.03
C ARG A 152 -19.08 -14.47 -17.70
N TYR A 153 -19.25 -13.53 -16.78
CA TYR A 153 -19.87 -13.77 -15.50
C TYR A 153 -20.60 -12.52 -15.06
N GLY A 154 -21.91 -12.64 -14.86
CA GLY A 154 -22.85 -11.53 -14.80
C GLY A 154 -22.71 -10.64 -16.04
N LYS A 155 -22.50 -9.35 -15.78
CA LYS A 155 -22.28 -8.34 -16.83
C LYS A 155 -20.82 -8.18 -17.22
N GLN A 156 -19.90 -8.91 -16.60
CA GLN A 156 -18.46 -8.70 -16.73
C GLN A 156 -17.81 -9.77 -17.60
N LEU A 157 -16.65 -9.43 -18.13
CA LEU A 157 -15.75 -10.34 -18.82
C LEU A 157 -14.45 -10.46 -18.03
N TYR A 158 -13.96 -11.68 -17.89
CA TYR A 158 -12.73 -12.01 -17.17
C TYR A 158 -11.84 -12.91 -18.00
N PHE A 159 -10.53 -12.86 -17.76
CA PHE A 159 -9.66 -13.99 -18.02
C PHE A 159 -10.11 -15.19 -17.17
N ASP A 160 -10.07 -16.39 -17.75
CA ASP A 160 -10.25 -17.64 -17.00
C ASP A 160 -8.95 -17.95 -16.24
N PRO A 161 -8.93 -17.93 -14.89
CA PRO A 161 -7.71 -18.26 -14.15
C PRO A 161 -7.24 -19.70 -14.38
N GLY A 162 -8.13 -20.60 -14.81
CA GLY A 162 -7.80 -21.99 -15.13
C GLY A 162 -7.09 -22.21 -16.47
N GLU A 163 -6.97 -21.17 -17.30
CA GLU A 163 -6.28 -21.25 -18.59
C GLU A 163 -4.82 -20.78 -18.45
N PRO A 164 -3.80 -21.62 -18.72
CA PRO A 164 -2.39 -21.24 -18.59
C PRO A 164 -2.00 -19.98 -19.38
N GLN A 165 -2.63 -19.77 -20.54
CA GLN A 165 -2.42 -18.58 -21.37
C GLN A 165 -2.87 -17.27 -20.69
N ALA A 166 -3.84 -17.32 -19.77
CA ALA A 166 -4.21 -16.15 -18.95
C ALA A 166 -3.11 -15.79 -17.94
N ILE A 167 -2.44 -16.80 -17.38
CA ILE A 167 -1.29 -16.63 -16.49
C ILE A 167 -0.11 -16.06 -17.29
N GLU A 168 0.23 -16.67 -18.43
CA GLU A 168 1.31 -16.22 -19.32
C GLU A 168 1.13 -14.76 -19.75
N HIS A 169 -0.09 -14.37 -20.15
CA HIS A 169 -0.36 -12.99 -20.55
C HIS A 169 -0.18 -12.01 -19.39
N THR A 170 -0.73 -12.32 -18.20
CA THR A 170 -0.54 -11.47 -17.01
C THR A 170 0.92 -11.35 -16.61
N VAL A 171 1.67 -12.47 -16.61
CA VAL A 171 3.11 -12.47 -16.34
C VAL A 171 3.87 -11.62 -17.36
N LYS A 172 3.50 -11.69 -18.65
CA LYS A 172 4.11 -10.87 -19.71
C LYS A 172 3.88 -9.37 -19.47
N VAL A 173 2.68 -8.97 -19.05
CA VAL A 173 2.36 -7.57 -18.73
C VAL A 173 3.17 -7.09 -17.51
N ILE A 174 3.25 -7.89 -16.44
CA ILE A 174 4.04 -7.53 -15.26
C ILE A 174 5.54 -7.51 -15.57
N THR A 175 6.04 -8.41 -16.41
CA THR A 175 7.43 -8.40 -16.91
C THR A 175 7.76 -7.07 -17.58
N ASP A 176 6.89 -6.59 -18.46
CA ASP A 176 7.07 -5.31 -19.16
C ASP A 176 7.11 -4.12 -18.18
N LEU A 177 6.15 -4.08 -17.24
CA LEU A 177 6.09 -3.04 -16.21
C LEU A 177 7.37 -2.99 -15.37
N VAL A 178 7.79 -4.13 -14.82
CA VAL A 178 8.95 -4.20 -13.92
C VAL A 178 10.24 -3.94 -14.68
N SER A 179 10.34 -4.35 -15.95
CA SER A 179 11.55 -4.12 -16.75
C SER A 179 11.76 -2.64 -17.05
N ARG A 180 10.71 -1.91 -17.45
CA ARG A 180 10.82 -0.54 -17.96
C ARG A 180 10.73 0.54 -16.90
N TYR A 181 9.87 0.36 -15.90
CA TYR A 181 9.54 1.42 -14.96
C TYR A 181 10.31 1.31 -13.64
N ASP A 182 10.58 2.46 -13.02
CA ASP A 182 11.30 2.52 -11.74
C ASP A 182 10.40 2.28 -10.51
N LEU A 183 9.70 1.14 -10.52
CA LEU A 183 8.71 0.78 -9.49
C LEU A 183 9.36 0.40 -8.16
N ASP A 184 8.65 0.65 -7.06
CA ASP A 184 9.03 0.16 -5.72
C ASP A 184 8.26 -1.11 -5.34
N ALA A 185 7.08 -1.31 -5.92
CA ALA A 185 6.31 -2.54 -5.81
C ALA A 185 5.31 -2.74 -6.97
N VAL A 186 4.89 -3.99 -7.15
CA VAL A 186 3.67 -4.39 -7.86
C VAL A 186 2.61 -4.73 -6.81
N HIS A 187 1.37 -4.30 -7.03
CA HIS A 187 0.27 -4.46 -6.09
C HIS A 187 -0.96 -5.06 -6.78
N PHE A 188 -1.52 -6.15 -6.25
CA PHE A 188 -2.84 -6.64 -6.67
C PHE A 188 -3.87 -6.37 -5.57
N ASP A 189 -5.12 -6.11 -5.95
CA ASP A 189 -6.24 -5.96 -5.03
C ASP A 189 -6.94 -7.32 -4.78
N ASP A 190 -8.24 -7.28 -4.51
CA ASP A 190 -9.05 -8.41 -4.01
C ASP A 190 -9.76 -9.21 -5.12
N TYR A 191 -9.57 -8.87 -6.39
CA TYR A 191 -10.24 -9.54 -7.51
C TYR A 191 -9.40 -10.70 -8.06
N PHE A 192 -9.74 -11.91 -7.62
CA PHE A 192 -9.20 -13.16 -8.16
C PHE A 192 -10.25 -13.82 -9.07
N TYR A 193 -10.91 -14.86 -8.60
CA TYR A 193 -12.22 -15.21 -9.14
C TYR A 193 -13.25 -14.14 -8.76
N PRO A 194 -14.30 -13.93 -9.59
CA PRO A 194 -15.26 -12.88 -9.34
C PRO A 194 -16.09 -13.14 -8.08
N TYR A 195 -16.55 -12.04 -7.47
CA TYR A 195 -17.49 -12.07 -6.37
C TYR A 195 -18.76 -12.83 -6.77
N PRO A 196 -19.24 -13.80 -5.97
CA PRO A 196 -20.34 -14.66 -6.35
C PRO A 196 -21.64 -13.88 -6.54
N ILE A 197 -22.29 -14.14 -7.66
CA ILE A 197 -23.65 -13.70 -7.99
C ILE A 197 -24.59 -14.85 -7.62
N GLN A 198 -25.69 -14.51 -6.95
CA GLN A 198 -26.67 -15.49 -6.53
C GLN A 198 -27.22 -16.25 -7.74
N PHE A 199 -27.20 -17.58 -7.66
CA PHE A 199 -27.66 -18.50 -8.72
C PHE A 199 -26.85 -18.48 -10.02
N GLU A 200 -25.65 -17.92 -10.02
CA GLU A 200 -24.78 -17.91 -11.20
C GLU A 200 -23.43 -18.57 -10.90
N GLU A 201 -23.04 -19.55 -11.71
CA GLU A 201 -21.74 -20.23 -11.61
C GLU A 201 -20.71 -19.61 -12.57
N PHE A 202 -19.46 -19.53 -12.12
CA PHE A 202 -18.35 -19.23 -13.03
C PHE A 202 -18.06 -20.48 -13.89
N HIS A 203 -18.46 -20.43 -15.16
CA HIS A 203 -18.43 -21.57 -16.10
C HIS A 203 -17.04 -21.93 -16.64
N ASP A 204 -16.14 -22.32 -15.73
CA ASP A 204 -14.79 -22.84 -15.98
C ASP A 204 -14.75 -24.38 -16.05
N ASP A 205 -15.88 -25.05 -16.30
CA ASP A 205 -15.94 -26.52 -16.39
C ASP A 205 -15.05 -27.08 -17.50
N ALA A 206 -14.99 -26.38 -18.63
CA ALA A 206 -14.16 -26.79 -19.76
C ALA A 206 -12.66 -26.75 -19.41
N SER A 207 -12.19 -25.70 -18.74
CA SER A 207 -10.80 -25.60 -18.29
C SER A 207 -10.52 -26.56 -17.14
N PHE A 208 -11.47 -26.77 -16.23
CA PHE A 208 -11.39 -27.78 -15.18
C PHE A 208 -11.19 -29.20 -15.76
N VAL A 209 -12.05 -29.64 -16.68
CA VAL A 209 -11.93 -30.96 -17.34
C VAL A 209 -10.61 -31.10 -18.09
N LYS A 210 -10.14 -30.02 -18.72
CA LYS A 210 -8.91 -30.01 -19.52
C LYS A 210 -7.64 -30.13 -18.67
N TYR A 211 -7.58 -29.45 -17.52
CA TYR A 211 -6.33 -29.28 -16.77
C TYR A 211 -6.29 -29.92 -15.39
N ALA A 212 -7.41 -30.02 -14.68
CA ALA A 212 -7.42 -30.34 -13.25
C ALA A 212 -6.81 -31.71 -12.94
N LYS A 213 -7.16 -32.75 -13.73
CA LYS A 213 -6.64 -34.10 -13.54
C LYS A 213 -5.12 -34.17 -13.67
N ASN A 214 -4.54 -33.47 -14.66
CA ASN A 214 -3.09 -33.44 -14.86
C ASN A 214 -2.36 -32.63 -13.79
N GLN A 215 -3.07 -31.73 -13.11
CA GLN A 215 -2.58 -30.97 -11.96
C GLN A 215 -2.81 -31.70 -10.62
N GLY A 216 -3.37 -32.92 -10.65
CA GLY A 216 -3.58 -33.76 -9.46
C GLY A 216 -4.88 -33.51 -8.70
N PHE A 217 -5.87 -32.87 -9.32
CA PHE A 217 -7.18 -32.61 -8.71
C PHE A 217 -8.26 -33.54 -9.26
N GLU A 218 -9.03 -34.12 -8.36
CA GLU A 218 -10.20 -34.94 -8.68
C GLU A 218 -11.46 -34.08 -8.91
N TYR A 219 -12.51 -34.68 -9.48
CA TYR A 219 -13.71 -33.95 -9.91
C TYR A 219 -14.43 -33.20 -8.77
N TRP A 220 -14.30 -33.67 -7.51
CA TRP A 220 -14.88 -33.02 -6.32
C TRP A 220 -14.00 -31.91 -5.74
N GLN A 221 -12.80 -31.68 -6.28
CA GLN A 221 -11.81 -30.72 -5.77
C GLN A 221 -11.74 -29.43 -6.59
N LYS A 222 -12.83 -29.05 -7.29
CA LYS A 222 -12.87 -27.85 -8.14
C LYS A 222 -12.45 -26.58 -7.39
N GLY A 223 -12.83 -26.43 -6.12
CA GLY A 223 -12.41 -25.28 -5.30
C GLY A 223 -10.90 -25.25 -4.99
N ASP A 224 -10.29 -26.41 -4.74
CA ASP A 224 -8.84 -26.50 -4.52
C ASP A 224 -8.08 -26.22 -5.82
N TRP A 225 -8.59 -26.73 -6.94
CA TRP A 225 -8.06 -26.44 -8.28
C TRP A 225 -8.08 -24.94 -8.59
N ARG A 226 -9.20 -24.26 -8.33
CA ARG A 226 -9.32 -22.79 -8.48
C ARG A 226 -8.27 -22.05 -7.62
N ARG A 227 -8.09 -22.45 -6.36
CA ARG A 227 -7.04 -21.88 -5.47
C ARG A 227 -5.63 -22.14 -6.02
N ASN A 228 -5.38 -23.31 -6.58
CA ASN A 228 -4.11 -23.66 -7.20
C ASN A 228 -3.81 -22.80 -8.43
N ASN A 229 -4.81 -22.52 -9.27
CA ASN A 229 -4.65 -21.65 -10.44
C ASN A 229 -4.22 -20.24 -10.04
N VAL A 230 -4.91 -19.64 -9.05
CA VAL A 230 -4.54 -18.32 -8.53
C VAL A 230 -3.14 -18.36 -7.93
N THR A 231 -2.84 -19.37 -7.12
CA THR A 231 -1.52 -19.56 -6.49
C THR A 231 -0.40 -19.69 -7.53
N THR A 232 -0.66 -20.37 -8.64
CA THR A 232 0.29 -20.53 -9.75
C THR A 232 0.65 -19.17 -10.35
N LEU A 233 -0.34 -18.29 -10.58
CA LEU A 233 -0.07 -16.91 -11.00
C LEU A 233 0.76 -16.16 -9.97
N ILE A 234 0.37 -16.19 -8.69
CA ILE A 234 1.07 -15.43 -7.63
C ILE A 234 2.55 -15.85 -7.55
N LYS A 235 2.83 -17.15 -7.58
CA LYS A 235 4.21 -17.65 -7.58
C LYS A 235 4.98 -17.21 -8.83
N ALA A 236 4.40 -17.39 -10.01
CA ALA A 236 5.06 -17.02 -11.27
C ALA A 236 5.38 -15.52 -11.32
N LEU A 237 4.49 -14.67 -10.80
CA LEU A 237 4.72 -13.22 -10.70
C LEU A 237 5.85 -12.89 -9.73
N ASN A 238 5.89 -13.50 -8.55
CA ASN A 238 6.98 -13.30 -7.60
C ASN A 238 8.33 -13.66 -8.22
N ASP A 239 8.45 -14.89 -8.74
CA ASP A 239 9.69 -15.39 -9.37
C ASP A 239 10.15 -14.43 -10.49
N THR A 240 9.22 -13.97 -11.33
CA THR A 240 9.48 -13.03 -12.42
C THR A 240 9.96 -11.67 -11.92
N ILE A 241 9.26 -11.08 -10.95
CA ILE A 241 9.60 -9.77 -10.38
C ILE A 241 11.01 -9.82 -9.79
N LYS A 242 11.29 -10.83 -8.96
CA LYS A 242 12.58 -10.97 -8.27
C LYS A 242 13.74 -11.24 -9.23
N ALA A 243 13.50 -11.95 -10.32
CA ALA A 243 14.51 -12.18 -11.36
C ALA A 243 14.91 -10.90 -12.12
N ILE A 244 13.98 -9.94 -12.26
CA ILE A 244 14.22 -8.69 -13.00
C ILE A 244 14.79 -7.61 -12.07
N LYS A 245 14.13 -7.38 -10.92
CA LYS A 245 14.50 -6.37 -9.93
C LYS A 245 14.23 -6.93 -8.52
N PRO A 246 15.21 -7.53 -7.84
CA PRO A 246 15.00 -8.25 -6.57
C PRO A 246 14.43 -7.38 -5.44
N TRP A 247 14.65 -6.06 -5.49
CA TRP A 247 14.10 -5.10 -4.53
C TRP A 247 12.63 -4.73 -4.76
N VAL A 248 12.08 -4.96 -5.96
CA VAL A 248 10.67 -4.64 -6.25
C VAL A 248 9.80 -5.61 -5.45
N ARG A 249 8.94 -5.05 -4.61
CA ARG A 249 8.04 -5.86 -3.78
C ARG A 249 6.83 -6.34 -4.56
N PHE A 250 6.29 -7.48 -4.20
CA PHE A 250 4.99 -7.93 -4.66
C PHE A 250 4.04 -8.02 -3.47
N GLY A 251 2.95 -7.26 -3.49
CA GLY A 251 1.97 -7.27 -2.42
C GLY A 251 0.54 -7.38 -2.90
N ILE A 252 -0.32 -7.84 -1.99
CA ILE A 252 -1.73 -8.11 -2.27
C ILE A 252 -2.61 -7.45 -1.21
N SER A 253 -3.69 -6.80 -1.64
CA SER A 253 -4.76 -6.30 -0.79
C SER A 253 -6.00 -7.19 -0.91
N PRO A 254 -6.10 -8.28 -0.14
CA PRO A 254 -7.24 -9.18 -0.24
C PRO A 254 -8.46 -8.63 0.51
N PHE A 255 -9.61 -9.27 0.34
CA PHE A 255 -10.79 -9.02 1.17
C PHE A 255 -10.45 -9.18 2.67
N GLY A 256 -11.13 -8.46 3.56
CA GLY A 256 -10.75 -8.45 4.98
C GLY A 256 -10.93 -9.79 5.71
N ILE A 257 -11.88 -10.62 5.29
CA ILE A 257 -12.12 -11.96 5.85
C ILE A 257 -11.35 -12.99 5.02
N HIS A 258 -10.35 -13.66 5.61
CA HIS A 258 -9.71 -14.80 4.96
C HIS A 258 -10.63 -16.03 4.94
N ARG A 259 -11.14 -16.41 6.12
CA ARG A 259 -12.14 -17.46 6.36
C ARG A 259 -13.01 -17.10 7.57
N ASN A 260 -14.26 -17.57 7.57
CA ASN A 260 -15.14 -17.50 8.74
C ASN A 260 -14.90 -18.71 9.64
N LEU A 261 -14.91 -18.53 10.96
CA LEU A 261 -14.71 -19.59 11.94
C LEU A 261 -15.72 -20.74 11.79
N LYS A 262 -16.98 -20.40 11.49
CA LYS A 262 -18.05 -21.39 11.29
C LYS A 262 -17.83 -22.32 10.10
N ASP A 263 -17.01 -21.90 9.14
CA ASP A 263 -16.73 -22.61 7.88
C ASP A 263 -15.36 -23.31 7.92
N THR A 264 -14.63 -23.22 9.05
CA THR A 264 -13.26 -23.77 9.22
C THR A 264 -13.20 -24.85 10.30
N PRO A 265 -13.16 -26.14 9.92
CA PRO A 265 -13.08 -27.25 10.88
C PRO A 265 -11.83 -27.20 11.79
N ASP A 266 -10.73 -26.62 11.30
CA ASP A 266 -9.48 -26.46 12.04
C ASP A 266 -9.45 -25.22 12.96
N SER A 267 -10.57 -24.50 13.07
CA SER A 267 -10.71 -23.26 13.84
C SER A 267 -9.77 -22.12 13.41
N SER A 268 -9.19 -22.19 12.20
CA SER A 268 -8.29 -21.15 11.68
C SER A 268 -9.02 -19.86 11.29
N GLY A 269 -10.33 -19.89 11.08
CA GLY A 269 -11.12 -18.74 10.65
C GLY A 269 -11.34 -17.67 11.72
N SER A 270 -11.62 -16.46 11.25
CA SER A 270 -11.99 -15.32 12.10
C SER A 270 -13.44 -15.43 12.58
N LYS A 271 -13.80 -14.85 13.73
CA LYS A 271 -15.19 -14.82 14.24
C LYS A 271 -16.07 -13.85 13.44
N THR A 272 -16.32 -14.20 12.18
CA THR A 272 -17.04 -13.41 11.19
C THR A 272 -18.07 -14.27 10.46
N ASN A 273 -18.92 -13.62 9.65
CA ASN A 273 -20.04 -14.28 8.96
C ASN A 273 -20.25 -13.72 7.55
N GLY A 274 -19.17 -13.36 6.86
CA GLY A 274 -19.20 -12.70 5.56
C GLY A 274 -18.65 -13.57 4.42
N LEU A 275 -18.49 -12.95 3.25
CA LEU A 275 -17.71 -13.51 2.15
C LEU A 275 -16.26 -13.74 2.61
N SER A 276 -15.59 -14.77 2.11
CA SER A 276 -14.20 -15.08 2.45
C SER A 276 -13.33 -15.13 1.18
N ASN A 277 -12.05 -14.78 1.34
CA ASN A 277 -11.08 -14.93 0.27
C ASN A 277 -10.91 -16.40 -0.14
N TYR A 278 -10.77 -17.30 0.83
CA TYR A 278 -10.39 -18.68 0.57
C TYR A 278 -11.51 -19.47 -0.14
N ASP A 279 -12.76 -19.28 0.29
CA ASP A 279 -13.88 -20.12 -0.12
C ASP A 279 -14.58 -19.55 -1.37
N GLN A 280 -14.82 -18.24 -1.45
CA GLN A 280 -15.57 -17.64 -2.56
C GLN A 280 -14.68 -16.99 -3.63
N LEU A 281 -13.54 -16.40 -3.25
CA LEU A 281 -12.62 -15.74 -4.21
C LEU A 281 -11.43 -16.63 -4.60
N TYR A 282 -11.29 -17.80 -3.97
CA TYR A 282 -10.23 -18.79 -4.18
C TYR A 282 -8.81 -18.22 -4.01
N ALA A 283 -8.64 -17.33 -3.02
CA ALA A 283 -7.39 -16.69 -2.67
C ALA A 283 -6.88 -17.14 -1.29
N ASP A 284 -5.83 -17.96 -1.29
CA ASP A 284 -5.18 -18.44 -0.08
C ASP A 284 -4.00 -17.54 0.34
N VAL A 285 -4.33 -16.34 0.80
CA VAL A 285 -3.33 -15.30 1.11
C VAL A 285 -2.35 -15.74 2.21
N PRO A 286 -2.78 -16.34 3.34
CA PRO A 286 -1.85 -16.84 4.34
C PRO A 286 -0.83 -17.84 3.79
N LEU A 287 -1.24 -18.72 2.87
CA LEU A 287 -0.30 -19.62 2.18
C LEU A 287 0.76 -18.83 1.42
N TRP A 288 0.36 -17.81 0.66
CA TRP A 288 1.28 -17.01 -0.15
C TRP A 288 2.29 -16.23 0.69
N VAL A 289 1.85 -15.66 1.83
CA VAL A 289 2.73 -14.96 2.77
C VAL A 289 3.72 -15.94 3.40
N LYS A 290 3.25 -17.08 3.92
CA LYS A 290 4.10 -18.09 4.58
C LYS A 290 5.19 -18.66 3.66
N ASN A 291 4.90 -18.77 2.37
CA ASN A 291 5.86 -19.25 1.37
C ASN A 291 6.74 -18.14 0.78
N GLY A 292 6.57 -16.87 1.20
CA GLY A 292 7.33 -15.75 0.66
C GLY A 292 6.98 -15.39 -0.79
N TRP A 293 5.83 -15.83 -1.30
CA TRP A 293 5.38 -15.49 -2.65
C TRP A 293 4.80 -14.07 -2.75
N ILE A 294 4.52 -13.44 -1.60
CA ILE A 294 4.27 -12.01 -1.50
C ILE A 294 5.08 -11.42 -0.35
N ASP A 295 5.55 -10.19 -0.52
CA ASP A 295 6.38 -9.47 0.45
C ASP A 295 5.55 -8.75 1.51
N TYR A 296 4.32 -8.36 1.14
CA TYR A 296 3.38 -7.74 2.06
C TYR A 296 1.92 -8.09 1.72
N ASN A 297 1.05 -8.00 2.72
CA ASN A 297 -0.39 -8.09 2.53
C ASN A 297 -1.14 -6.91 3.17
N VAL A 298 -2.27 -6.55 2.55
CA VAL A 298 -3.10 -5.40 2.95
C VAL A 298 -4.58 -5.79 3.06
N PRO A 299 -4.99 -6.62 4.03
CA PRO A 299 -6.39 -6.98 4.19
C PRO A 299 -7.30 -5.75 4.29
N GLN A 300 -8.36 -5.76 3.48
CA GLN A 300 -9.36 -4.69 3.39
C GLN A 300 -10.35 -4.77 4.57
N ILE A 301 -9.97 -4.21 5.73
CA ILE A 301 -10.82 -4.17 6.93
C ILE A 301 -11.67 -2.90 6.90
N TYR A 302 -12.64 -2.88 5.99
CA TYR A 302 -13.43 -1.68 5.65
C TYR A 302 -14.67 -1.47 6.53
N TRP A 303 -14.77 -2.17 7.66
CA TRP A 303 -15.90 -2.08 8.56
C TRP A 303 -15.59 -1.21 9.78
N LYS A 304 -16.65 -0.87 10.52
CA LYS A 304 -16.55 -0.21 11.82
C LYS A 304 -16.23 -1.22 12.93
N ILE A 305 -15.67 -0.71 14.03
CA ILE A 305 -15.60 -1.46 15.28
C ILE A 305 -17.05 -1.75 15.72
N GLY A 306 -17.33 -3.00 16.06
CA GLY A 306 -18.64 -3.52 16.42
C GLY A 306 -19.53 -3.95 15.23
N HIS A 307 -19.01 -4.02 14.00
CA HIS A 307 -19.80 -4.49 12.87
C HIS A 307 -20.25 -5.96 13.07
N PRO A 308 -21.54 -6.29 12.99
CA PRO A 308 -22.07 -7.58 13.46
C PRO A 308 -21.57 -8.81 12.68
N ALA A 309 -21.25 -8.64 11.39
CA ALA A 309 -20.78 -9.74 10.54
C ALA A 309 -19.25 -9.75 10.32
N ALA A 310 -18.57 -8.63 10.59
CA ALA A 310 -17.20 -8.38 10.13
C ALA A 310 -16.56 -7.28 10.98
N ASP A 311 -16.58 -7.45 12.30
CA ASP A 311 -16.05 -6.47 13.24
C ASP A 311 -14.59 -6.14 12.96
N TYR A 312 -14.28 -4.83 12.85
CA TYR A 312 -12.93 -4.34 12.62
C TYR A 312 -11.94 -4.89 13.63
N LYS A 313 -12.29 -4.85 14.93
CA LYS A 313 -11.39 -5.28 16.01
C LYS A 313 -11.07 -6.77 15.89
N THR A 314 -12.09 -7.59 15.72
CA THR A 314 -11.96 -9.04 15.50
C THR A 314 -11.04 -9.35 14.32
N LEU A 315 -11.17 -8.63 13.21
CA LEU A 315 -10.37 -8.87 12.01
C LEU A 315 -8.92 -8.42 12.14
N ILE A 316 -8.66 -7.21 12.66
CA ILE A 316 -7.28 -6.72 12.81
C ILE A 316 -6.50 -7.56 13.83
N GLU A 317 -7.16 -8.00 14.91
CA GLU A 317 -6.56 -8.91 15.89
C GLU A 317 -6.27 -10.29 15.26
N TRP A 318 -7.17 -10.83 14.44
CA TRP A 318 -6.95 -12.11 13.75
C TRP A 318 -5.76 -12.05 12.80
N TRP A 319 -5.67 -11.02 11.96
CA TRP A 319 -4.55 -10.85 11.04
C TRP A 319 -3.23 -10.63 11.77
N SER A 320 -3.22 -9.80 12.82
CA SER A 320 -2.02 -9.56 13.63
C SER A 320 -1.55 -10.82 14.35
N ASN A 321 -2.44 -11.52 15.07
CA ASN A 321 -2.08 -12.66 15.90
C ASN A 321 -1.64 -13.88 15.08
N SER A 322 -2.14 -14.01 13.86
CA SER A 322 -1.78 -15.15 13.00
C SER A 322 -0.33 -15.12 12.51
N ASN A 323 0.30 -13.93 12.50
CA ASN A 323 1.71 -13.71 12.14
C ASN A 323 2.20 -14.60 10.99
N PHE A 324 1.67 -14.40 9.79
CA PHE A 324 2.01 -15.23 8.63
C PHE A 324 3.43 -15.01 8.08
N GLY A 325 4.20 -14.10 8.69
CA GLY A 325 5.44 -13.56 8.13
C GLY A 325 5.19 -12.36 7.22
N GLY A 326 6.26 -11.77 6.69
CA GLY A 326 6.17 -10.59 5.82
C GLY A 326 5.62 -9.33 6.52
N GLN A 327 5.34 -8.30 5.73
CA GLN A 327 4.76 -7.05 6.23
C GLN A 327 3.23 -7.07 6.14
N LEU A 328 2.55 -6.74 7.24
CA LEU A 328 1.09 -6.62 7.31
C LEU A 328 0.69 -5.15 7.46
N TYR A 329 -0.11 -4.66 6.52
CA TYR A 329 -0.72 -3.34 6.56
C TYR A 329 -2.24 -3.46 6.56
N ILE A 330 -2.97 -2.48 7.09
CA ILE A 330 -4.43 -2.57 7.14
C ILE A 330 -5.06 -1.65 6.10
N GLY A 331 -5.82 -2.21 5.16
CA GLY A 331 -6.65 -1.45 4.25
C GLY A 331 -7.85 -0.87 4.99
N GLN A 332 -8.02 0.44 4.95
CA GLN A 332 -8.99 1.15 5.78
C GLN A 332 -9.89 2.07 4.96
N ASN A 333 -11.20 1.85 5.07
CA ASN A 333 -12.18 2.75 4.47
C ASN A 333 -12.40 3.98 5.35
N ILE A 334 -12.01 5.14 4.82
CA ILE A 334 -12.09 6.45 5.49
C ILE A 334 -13.50 6.72 6.04
N SER A 335 -14.56 6.33 5.32
CA SER A 335 -15.93 6.63 5.74
C SER A 335 -16.35 5.96 7.04
N THR A 336 -15.62 4.95 7.52
CA THR A 336 -15.93 4.23 8.77
C THR A 336 -15.22 4.80 9.99
N PHE A 337 -14.44 5.87 9.83
CA PHE A 337 -13.74 6.52 10.93
C PHE A 337 -14.59 7.55 11.66
N THR A 338 -15.67 8.01 11.04
CA THR A 338 -16.63 8.99 11.60
C THR A 338 -17.75 8.34 12.39
N GLU A 339 -17.84 7.00 12.37
CA GLU A 339 -18.72 6.23 13.24
C GLU A 339 -18.43 6.54 14.71
N ALA A 340 -19.47 6.56 15.52
CA ALA A 340 -19.36 6.78 16.96
C ALA A 340 -18.52 5.67 17.62
N ASP A 341 -17.65 6.06 18.54
CA ASP A 341 -16.91 5.12 19.37
C ASP A 341 -17.86 4.36 20.30
N LEU A 342 -17.59 3.07 20.52
CA LEU A 342 -18.46 2.19 21.29
C LEU A 342 -18.41 2.50 22.80
N ASP A 343 -17.25 2.91 23.32
CA ASP A 343 -17.05 3.20 24.73
C ASP A 343 -17.40 4.66 25.07
N ASN A 344 -17.21 5.56 24.10
CA ASN A 344 -17.60 6.97 24.24
C ASN A 344 -18.23 7.52 22.95
N PRO A 345 -19.57 7.46 22.81
CA PRO A 345 -20.29 7.90 21.61
C PRO A 345 -20.14 9.40 21.26
N SER A 346 -19.57 10.23 22.15
CA SER A 346 -19.23 11.63 21.82
C SER A 346 -17.97 11.78 20.98
N LYS A 347 -17.19 10.69 20.82
CA LYS A 347 -16.00 10.61 19.98
C LYS A 347 -16.28 9.73 18.76
N THR A 348 -15.44 9.87 17.74
CA THR A 348 -15.41 8.96 16.60
C THR A 348 -14.45 7.79 16.85
N GLN A 349 -14.54 6.73 16.05
CA GLN A 349 -13.67 5.55 16.14
C GLN A 349 -12.21 5.78 15.73
N PHE A 350 -11.84 7.00 15.34
CA PHE A 350 -10.49 7.31 14.82
C PHE A 350 -9.39 6.93 15.82
N GLU A 351 -9.51 7.37 17.06
CA GLU A 351 -8.53 7.12 18.12
C GLU A 351 -8.38 5.61 18.37
N ALA A 352 -9.48 4.88 18.50
CA ALA A 352 -9.49 3.45 18.73
C ALA A 352 -8.83 2.66 17.57
N LYS A 353 -9.17 2.99 16.32
CA LYS A 353 -8.59 2.33 15.14
C LYS A 353 -7.09 2.59 15.00
N MET A 354 -6.64 3.83 15.17
CA MET A 354 -5.21 4.17 15.12
C MET A 354 -4.41 3.55 16.25
N LYS A 355 -5.01 3.44 17.44
CA LYS A 355 -4.41 2.73 18.57
C LYS A 355 -4.14 1.26 18.22
N MET A 356 -5.13 0.55 17.66
CA MET A 356 -4.97 -0.85 17.25
C MET A 356 -3.88 -1.04 16.19
N VAL A 357 -3.77 -0.14 15.20
CA VAL A 357 -2.71 -0.21 14.17
C VAL A 357 -1.31 -0.11 14.77
N ARG A 358 -1.15 0.57 15.91
CA ARG A 358 0.17 0.86 16.51
C ARG A 358 0.55 -0.04 17.67
N GLU A 359 -0.44 -0.56 18.39
CA GLU A 359 -0.20 -1.38 19.57
C GLU A 359 -0.21 -2.88 19.26
N LEU A 360 -0.79 -3.29 18.12
CA LEU A 360 -0.76 -4.69 17.71
C LEU A 360 0.61 -5.07 17.14
N PRO A 361 1.22 -6.18 17.60
CA PRO A 361 2.64 -6.46 17.42
C PRO A 361 3.08 -6.68 15.97
N ASN A 362 2.17 -7.16 15.11
CA ASN A 362 2.48 -7.51 13.73
C ASN A 362 1.81 -6.58 12.72
N VAL A 363 1.22 -5.46 13.16
CA VAL A 363 0.67 -4.46 12.25
C VAL A 363 1.71 -3.37 12.02
N HIS A 364 2.06 -3.15 10.76
CA HIS A 364 3.19 -2.31 10.38
C HIS A 364 2.77 -0.99 9.70
N GLY A 365 1.46 -0.74 9.62
CA GLY A 365 0.91 0.46 9.02
C GLY A 365 -0.49 0.25 8.43
N ASN A 366 -0.91 1.19 7.60
CA ASN A 366 -2.24 1.21 7.02
C ASN A 366 -2.25 1.82 5.61
N VAL A 367 -3.36 1.61 4.91
CA VAL A 367 -3.60 2.13 3.56
C VAL A 367 -4.99 2.73 3.47
N TRP A 368 -5.09 3.94 2.95
CA TRP A 368 -6.33 4.71 2.91
C TRP A 368 -7.14 4.43 1.64
N TRP A 369 -8.38 3.97 1.81
CA TRP A 369 -9.36 3.78 0.74
C TRP A 369 -10.58 4.71 0.89
N PRO A 370 -11.03 5.36 -0.20
CA PRO A 370 -10.24 5.68 -1.39
C PRO A 370 -9.25 6.81 -1.08
N GLY A 371 -8.02 6.73 -1.58
CA GLY A 371 -7.00 7.77 -1.37
C GLY A 371 -7.44 9.16 -1.87
N TRP A 372 -8.25 9.21 -2.94
CA TRP A 372 -8.86 10.43 -3.44
C TRP A 372 -9.62 11.25 -2.38
N SER A 373 -10.18 10.60 -1.35
CA SER A 373 -10.90 11.29 -0.29
C SER A 373 -9.99 12.17 0.58
N LEU A 374 -8.67 11.91 0.62
CA LEU A 374 -7.73 12.77 1.34
C LEU A 374 -7.71 14.21 0.77
N ASN A 375 -7.94 14.37 -0.53
CA ASN A 375 -8.05 15.68 -1.17
C ASN A 375 -9.27 16.49 -0.72
N ARG A 376 -10.36 15.79 -0.40
CA ARG A 376 -11.63 16.43 0.01
C ARG A 376 -11.73 16.65 1.51
N ASN A 377 -10.87 15.98 2.29
CA ASN A 377 -10.85 16.09 3.75
C ASN A 377 -12.24 15.93 4.39
N PRO A 378 -12.96 14.82 4.12
CA PRO A 378 -14.29 14.62 4.69
C PRO A 378 -14.20 14.62 6.22
N ASP A 379 -15.07 15.40 6.86
CA ASP A 379 -15.21 15.48 8.31
C ASP A 379 -13.88 15.79 9.06
N GLY A 380 -12.94 16.48 8.40
CA GLY A 380 -11.63 16.80 8.99
C GLY A 380 -10.69 15.59 9.11
N PHE A 381 -10.91 14.52 8.33
CA PHE A 381 -10.09 13.31 8.36
C PHE A 381 -8.61 13.59 8.05
N THR A 382 -8.33 14.30 6.94
CA THR A 382 -6.96 14.66 6.53
C THR A 382 -6.32 15.61 7.53
N ASP A 383 -7.11 16.51 8.13
CA ASP A 383 -6.62 17.40 9.20
C ASP A 383 -6.21 16.59 10.43
N SER A 384 -7.01 15.57 10.80
CA SER A 384 -6.72 14.67 11.93
C SER A 384 -5.40 13.92 11.71
N LEU A 385 -5.15 13.45 10.49
CA LEU A 385 -3.86 12.87 10.11
C LEU A 385 -2.73 13.91 10.26
N THR A 386 -2.86 15.04 9.58
CA THR A 386 -1.81 16.08 9.52
C THR A 386 -1.46 16.65 10.90
N MET A 387 -2.45 16.85 11.78
CA MET A 387 -2.24 17.53 13.05
C MET A 387 -1.90 16.58 14.21
N LYS A 388 -2.36 15.33 14.16
CA LYS A 388 -2.26 14.38 15.28
C LYS A 388 -1.61 13.06 14.88
N TYR A 389 -2.22 12.32 13.96
CA TYR A 389 -1.86 10.90 13.80
C TYR A 389 -0.66 10.68 12.89
N GLN A 390 -0.45 11.48 11.85
CA GLN A 390 0.62 11.34 10.85
C GLN A 390 1.42 12.64 10.69
N ARG A 391 1.49 13.44 11.76
CA ARG A 391 2.07 14.79 11.79
C ARG A 391 3.53 14.87 11.33
N TYR A 392 4.32 13.85 11.66
CA TYR A 392 5.73 13.79 11.27
C TYR A 392 5.91 12.74 10.17
N PRO A 393 6.83 12.96 9.21
CA PRO A 393 7.20 11.93 8.26
C PRO A 393 7.60 10.63 8.97
N ALA A 394 7.31 9.51 8.32
CA ALA A 394 7.75 8.19 8.75
C ALA A 394 8.42 7.48 7.60
N LEU A 395 9.48 6.73 7.92
CA LEU A 395 10.07 5.79 6.99
C LEU A 395 9.13 4.59 6.85
N ILE A 396 9.21 3.87 5.74
CA ILE A 396 8.52 2.60 5.59
C ILE A 396 9.24 1.53 6.44
N PRO A 397 8.52 0.53 6.99
CA PRO A 397 9.12 -0.62 7.64
C PRO A 397 10.17 -1.32 6.76
N GLU A 398 11.24 -1.80 7.38
CA GLU A 398 12.32 -2.50 6.67
C GLU A 398 11.82 -3.84 6.11
N TYR A 399 12.19 -4.13 4.86
CA TYR A 399 11.91 -5.42 4.23
C TYR A 399 13.09 -6.37 4.42
N ARG A 400 13.33 -6.74 5.68
CA ARG A 400 14.49 -7.56 6.11
C ARG A 400 14.52 -8.97 5.49
N ASN A 401 13.40 -9.45 4.97
CA ASN A 401 13.34 -10.71 4.22
C ASN A 401 13.94 -10.60 2.81
N LEU A 402 14.03 -9.39 2.27
CA LEU A 402 14.64 -9.11 0.96
C LEU A 402 16.11 -8.73 1.11
N ASP A 403 16.41 -7.82 2.04
CA ASP A 403 17.78 -7.41 2.33
C ASP A 403 17.91 -6.87 3.76
N THR A 404 19.04 -7.13 4.38
CA THR A 404 19.36 -6.71 5.76
C THR A 404 20.58 -5.78 5.83
N ILE A 405 21.26 -5.55 4.70
CA ILE A 405 22.50 -4.79 4.66
C ILE A 405 22.18 -3.35 4.25
N PRO A 406 22.38 -2.36 5.15
CA PRO A 406 22.09 -0.98 4.80
C PRO A 406 23.07 -0.42 3.76
N PRO A 407 22.68 0.64 3.03
CA PRO A 407 23.59 1.36 2.16
C PRO A 407 24.69 2.05 2.97
N LEU A 408 25.78 2.44 2.29
CA LEU A 408 26.85 3.19 2.93
C LEU A 408 26.38 4.58 3.41
N PRO A 409 26.94 5.10 4.51
CA PRO A 409 26.58 6.43 4.99
C PRO A 409 26.96 7.52 3.99
N VAL A 410 26.20 8.61 4.00
CA VAL A 410 26.55 9.81 3.22
C VAL A 410 27.80 10.49 3.79
N SER A 411 28.51 11.21 2.93
CA SER A 411 29.73 11.95 3.27
C SER A 411 29.67 13.38 2.74
N LYS A 412 30.59 14.23 3.20
CA LYS A 412 30.71 15.64 2.77
C LYS A 412 29.38 16.40 2.84
N LEU A 413 28.69 16.30 3.97
CA LEU A 413 27.50 17.11 4.23
C LEU A 413 27.93 18.58 4.35
N GLU A 414 27.41 19.43 3.47
CA GLU A 414 27.77 20.84 3.34
C GLU A 414 26.52 21.72 3.30
N PHE A 415 26.65 22.96 3.77
CA PHE A 415 25.59 23.97 3.72
C PHE A 415 26.05 25.22 2.99
N LYS A 416 25.31 25.62 1.95
CA LYS A 416 25.60 26.83 1.18
C LYS A 416 24.30 27.46 0.68
N ARG A 417 24.13 28.76 0.95
CA ARG A 417 23.00 29.58 0.44
C ARG A 417 21.62 28.94 0.68
N GLY A 418 21.37 28.43 1.89
CA GLY A 418 20.06 27.83 2.24
C GLY A 418 19.84 26.42 1.71
N LYS A 419 20.88 25.76 1.19
CA LYS A 419 20.81 24.40 0.65
C LYS A 419 21.84 23.49 1.33
N LEU A 420 21.37 22.33 1.76
CA LEU A 420 22.20 21.20 2.17
C LEU A 420 22.51 20.31 0.96
N THR A 421 23.74 19.85 0.86
CA THR A 421 24.19 18.89 -0.15
C THR A 421 25.11 17.86 0.47
N TRP A 422 25.12 16.64 -0.07
CA TRP A 422 26.00 15.55 0.38
C TRP A 422 26.43 14.66 -0.78
N ILE A 423 27.36 13.74 -0.52
CA ILE A 423 27.80 12.73 -1.47
C ILE A 423 27.44 11.34 -0.92
N HIS A 424 26.79 10.53 -1.75
CA HIS A 424 26.63 9.10 -1.50
C HIS A 424 27.55 8.32 -2.46
N PRO A 425 28.35 7.36 -1.97
CA PRO A 425 29.18 6.54 -2.83
C PRO A 425 28.31 5.65 -3.73
N LYS A 426 28.80 5.34 -4.94
CA LYS A 426 28.12 4.35 -5.79
C LYS A 426 28.33 2.95 -5.21
N SER A 427 27.27 2.15 -5.15
CA SER A 427 27.35 0.72 -4.87
C SER A 427 27.46 -0.07 -6.17
N GLY A 428 28.22 -1.16 -6.16
CA GLY A 428 28.21 -2.16 -7.23
C GLY A 428 27.03 -3.12 -7.13
N ASP A 429 26.43 -3.22 -5.94
CA ASP A 429 25.21 -3.98 -5.68
C ASP A 429 23.99 -3.04 -5.74
N PRO A 430 23.03 -3.28 -6.64
CA PRO A 430 21.78 -2.53 -6.70
C PRO A 430 20.99 -2.53 -5.38
N MET A 431 21.09 -3.59 -4.57
CA MET A 431 20.38 -3.69 -3.28
C MET A 431 20.89 -2.66 -2.26
N GLN A 432 22.19 -2.33 -2.27
CA GLN A 432 22.79 -1.32 -1.39
C GLN A 432 22.91 0.07 -2.04
N SER A 433 22.21 0.28 -3.16
CA SER A 433 22.11 1.61 -3.77
C SER A 433 21.05 2.43 -3.06
N ALA A 434 21.45 3.61 -2.56
CA ALA A 434 20.50 4.53 -1.94
C ALA A 434 19.49 5.04 -2.96
N ARG A 435 18.20 4.92 -2.63
CA ARG A 435 17.10 5.55 -3.37
C ARG A 435 16.65 6.85 -2.74
N PHE A 436 16.60 6.89 -1.42
CA PHE A 436 16.17 8.05 -0.64
C PHE A 436 17.21 8.46 0.39
N PHE A 437 17.04 9.65 0.95
CA PHE A 437 17.84 10.19 2.03
C PHE A 437 16.93 10.80 3.10
N ALA A 438 17.07 10.37 4.34
CA ALA A 438 16.37 10.99 5.45
C ALA A 438 17.20 12.15 6.01
N VAL A 439 16.57 13.33 6.09
CA VAL A 439 17.18 14.56 6.59
C VAL A 439 16.59 14.87 7.96
N TYR A 440 17.45 14.89 8.96
CA TYR A 440 17.10 15.20 10.35
C TYR A 440 17.57 16.61 10.72
N ARG A 441 16.75 17.34 11.48
CA ARG A 441 17.04 18.69 11.97
C ARG A 441 16.73 18.81 13.46
N PHE A 442 17.77 18.96 14.28
CA PHE A 442 17.65 19.10 15.73
C PHE A 442 17.93 20.54 16.17
N PRO A 443 17.13 21.14 17.06
CA PRO A 443 17.48 22.42 17.69
C PRO A 443 18.79 22.35 18.48
N GLU A 444 19.50 23.47 18.60
CA GLU A 444 20.66 23.58 19.49
C GLU A 444 20.30 23.17 20.94
N GLY A 445 21.17 22.38 21.58
CA GLY A 445 20.96 21.85 22.93
C GLY A 445 20.19 20.53 23.00
N VAL A 446 19.58 20.06 21.89
CA VAL A 446 18.99 18.72 21.82
C VAL A 446 20.06 17.71 21.42
N THR A 447 20.19 16.62 22.19
CA THR A 447 21.03 15.47 21.82
C THR A 447 20.43 14.79 20.58
N PRO A 448 21.14 14.72 19.45
CA PRO A 448 20.58 14.13 18.24
C PRO A 448 20.21 12.65 18.43
N ASN A 449 18.97 12.32 18.10
CA ASN A 449 18.46 10.95 18.07
C ASN A 449 17.66 10.75 16.78
N ILE A 450 18.23 10.01 15.83
CA ILE A 450 17.57 9.75 14.53
C ILE A 450 16.38 8.79 14.65
N CYS A 451 16.14 8.17 15.82
CA CYS A 451 14.97 7.33 16.07
C CYS A 451 13.70 8.14 16.38
N ASP A 452 13.82 9.43 16.67
CA ASP A 452 12.68 10.32 16.93
C ASP A 452 12.20 10.96 15.61
N SER A 453 11.01 10.55 15.16
CA SER A 453 10.41 11.00 13.90
C SER A 453 10.12 12.51 13.88
N LYS A 454 9.99 13.15 15.05
CA LYS A 454 9.77 14.60 15.18
C LYS A 454 10.86 15.42 14.49
N TYR A 455 12.08 14.90 14.46
CA TYR A 455 13.22 15.56 13.87
C TYR A 455 13.48 15.16 12.42
N LEU A 456 12.76 14.16 11.88
CA LEU A 456 12.78 13.83 10.46
C LEU A 456 11.98 14.91 9.69
N VAL A 457 12.68 15.78 8.97
CA VAL A 457 12.06 16.92 8.28
C VAL A 457 11.82 16.69 6.80
N LYS A 458 12.56 15.76 6.18
CA LYS A 458 12.38 15.42 4.76
C LYS A 458 12.92 14.02 4.46
N ILE A 459 12.24 13.33 3.55
CA ILE A 459 12.77 12.19 2.79
C ILE A 459 13.01 12.72 1.37
N SER A 460 14.26 12.72 0.91
CA SER A 460 14.67 13.29 -0.38
C SER A 460 15.06 12.17 -1.35
N ASP A 461 14.65 12.28 -2.61
CA ASP A 461 15.10 11.38 -3.70
C ASP A 461 16.43 11.82 -4.31
N LYS A 462 16.98 12.95 -3.86
CA LYS A 462 18.20 13.58 -4.36
C LYS A 462 19.17 13.85 -3.23
N PRO A 463 20.48 13.97 -3.51
CA PRO A 463 21.49 14.23 -2.49
C PRO A 463 21.53 15.72 -2.06
N GLU A 464 20.35 16.32 -1.91
CA GLU A 464 20.16 17.71 -1.56
C GLU A 464 18.85 17.96 -0.80
N TYR A 465 18.84 19.05 -0.04
CA TYR A 465 17.65 19.56 0.64
C TYR A 465 17.70 21.09 0.76
N ILE A 466 16.61 21.76 0.38
CA ILE A 466 16.45 23.21 0.56
C ILE A 466 15.91 23.45 1.97
N THR A 467 16.66 24.18 2.78
CA THR A 467 16.27 24.48 4.16
C THR A 467 15.30 25.65 4.20
N PHE A 468 14.26 25.56 5.02
CA PHE A 468 13.36 26.68 5.31
C PHE A 468 13.75 27.35 6.62
N ASN A 469 13.87 28.67 6.60
CA ASN A 469 14.09 29.47 7.80
C ASN A 469 12.74 29.87 8.41
N GLU A 470 12.44 29.37 9.60
CA GLU A 470 11.21 29.72 10.33
C GLU A 470 11.42 31.03 11.11
N GLY A 471 11.24 32.16 10.41
CA GLY A 471 11.16 33.49 10.99
C GLY A 471 12.47 34.32 11.00
N ASN A 472 12.42 35.48 11.65
CA ASN A 472 13.50 36.49 11.68
C ASN A 472 14.58 36.26 12.77
N SER A 473 14.51 35.16 13.53
CA SER A 473 15.46 34.88 14.63
C SER A 473 16.59 33.96 14.17
N LYS A 474 17.84 34.32 14.49
CA LYS A 474 19.04 33.50 14.23
C LYS A 474 19.04 32.22 15.07
N LYS A 475 18.33 31.18 14.62
CA LYS A 475 18.27 29.87 15.28
C LYS A 475 19.41 28.98 14.80
N ARG A 476 19.97 28.19 15.72
CA ARG A 476 20.98 27.18 15.42
C ARG A 476 20.36 25.80 15.43
N TYR A 477 20.76 24.98 14.47
CA TYR A 477 20.31 23.60 14.33
C TYR A 477 21.49 22.68 14.03
N ILE A 478 21.34 21.42 14.38
CA ILE A 478 22.22 20.33 13.96
C ILE A 478 21.49 19.53 12.89
N TYR A 479 22.16 19.30 11.76
CA TYR A 479 21.66 18.46 10.69
C TYR A 479 22.41 17.14 10.61
N ILE A 480 21.66 16.08 10.34
CA ILE A 480 22.14 14.72 10.10
C ILE A 480 21.42 14.21 8.86
N VAL A 481 22.13 13.47 8.01
CA VAL A 481 21.55 12.79 6.87
C VAL A 481 21.91 11.31 6.91
N THR A 482 20.93 10.44 6.61
CA THR A 482 21.12 9.01 6.37
C THR A 482 20.72 8.66 4.95
N ALA A 483 21.32 7.61 4.39
CA ALA A 483 20.95 7.02 3.12
C ALA A 483 19.98 5.85 3.35
N ILE A 484 19.05 5.66 2.43
CA ILE A 484 18.00 4.63 2.50
C ILE A 484 17.96 3.89 1.16
N ASP A 485 18.06 2.57 1.20
CA ASP A 485 17.96 1.72 0.01
C ASP A 485 16.49 1.40 -0.35
N ARG A 486 16.29 0.56 -1.37
CA ARG A 486 14.94 0.14 -1.84
C ARG A 486 14.21 -0.78 -0.87
N CYS A 487 14.92 -1.40 0.07
CA CYS A 487 14.36 -2.25 1.12
C CYS A 487 14.14 -1.49 2.44
N TRP A 488 14.35 -0.17 2.43
CA TRP A 488 14.23 0.75 3.56
C TRP A 488 15.22 0.55 4.69
N ASN A 489 16.33 -0.19 4.44
CA ASN A 489 17.43 -0.21 5.38
C ASN A 489 18.07 1.19 5.40
N GLU A 490 18.37 1.67 6.60
CA GLU A 490 18.90 3.01 6.82
C GLU A 490 20.39 2.92 7.20
N SER A 491 21.22 3.72 6.54
CA SER A 491 22.65 3.79 6.82
C SER A 491 22.95 4.32 8.22
N ALA A 492 24.20 4.17 8.65
CA ALA A 492 24.71 4.97 9.76
C ALA A 492 24.56 6.48 9.47
N PRO A 493 24.38 7.33 10.50
CA PRO A 493 24.24 8.78 10.33
C PRO A 493 25.52 9.43 9.81
N SER A 494 25.35 10.50 9.01
CA SER A 494 26.45 11.39 8.67
C SER A 494 27.09 12.03 9.91
N LYS A 495 28.28 12.61 9.74
CA LYS A 495 28.81 13.57 10.72
C LYS A 495 27.81 14.72 10.90
N TYR A 496 27.71 15.22 12.14
CA TYR A 496 26.81 16.32 12.49
C TYR A 496 27.26 17.61 11.82
N LEU A 497 26.32 18.36 11.26
CA LEU A 497 26.58 19.68 10.70
C LEU A 497 25.79 20.76 11.46
N PRO A 498 26.43 21.56 12.33
CA PRO A 498 25.81 22.71 12.96
C PRO A 498 25.60 23.83 11.94
N ILE A 499 24.39 24.38 11.88
CA ILE A 499 24.02 25.46 10.96
C ILE A 499 23.33 26.57 11.75
N LYS A 500 23.70 27.80 11.46
CA LYS A 500 23.03 29.01 11.96
C LYS A 500 22.24 29.61 10.81
N HIS A 501 20.91 29.62 10.94
CA HIS A 501 20.00 30.28 10.01
C HIS A 501 19.82 31.76 10.33
#